data_AF-A0A1T4V8Y5-F1
#
_entry.id   AF-A0A1T4V8Y5-F1
#
_cell.length_a   1.000
_cell.length_b   1.000
_cell.length_c   1.000
_cell.angle_alpha   90.00
_cell.angle_beta   90.00
_cell.angle_gamma   90.00
#
_symmetry.space_group_name_H-M   'P 1'
#
loop_
_entity.id
_entity.type
_entity.pdbx_description
1 polymer ?
#
loop_
_entity_poly.entity_id
_entity_poly.type
_entity_poly.pdbx_seq_one_letter_code
_entity_poly.pdbx_strand_id
1 'polypeptide(L)'
;MEDLIIILLLLAVIAVVLNQFNYRLALCMFPDTVKVTKWQGLLGWYGWVNLFVALPFLWDGDFSQGMYPLILGLIPAVVSIFTVLKFNDDRNVELRRDSKVCFNDNGEVLEPCNDVYGYLNNYSQRMKAIGPKYFFKEIFAREKSNKTLADGLLENTPEVTVDTLKSLPWVLDGAVDVKAQYIFLLEYMTSRYDNKKLYENLQVFCEKSKAIAKLLEIKFNAVPYNIAKFIAEADLTVSLLEKTSSDYSIAVDGESLENSEKILYVSTSPMYKINQNLSPVFRAIVAKFAKLTSKDEGTIILTSKKIIVKTPYSKSDFPISDAVFSFGDDISFDNSNYFCVLDTNFFRFVMLNLNKTL
;
A
#
# COMPACT_ATOMS: atom_id res chain seq x y z
N MET A 1 43.71 3.41 -7.68
CA MET A 1 43.10 2.22 -7.05
C MET A 1 42.53 2.55 -5.68
N GLU A 2 43.26 3.27 -4.81
CA GLU A 2 42.74 3.73 -3.51
C GLU A 2 41.49 4.62 -3.64
N ASP A 3 41.48 5.60 -4.54
CA ASP A 3 40.31 6.47 -4.75
C ASP A 3 39.08 5.68 -5.23
N LEU A 4 39.27 4.66 -6.07
CA LEU A 4 38.21 3.78 -6.54
C LEU A 4 37.66 2.91 -5.40
N ILE A 5 38.53 2.39 -4.53
CA ILE A 5 38.13 1.61 -3.35
C ILE A 5 37.35 2.48 -2.36
N ILE A 6 37.78 3.72 -2.14
CA ILE A 6 37.10 4.70 -1.28
C ILE A 6 35.73 5.08 -1.86
N ILE A 7 35.64 5.33 -3.17
CA ILE A 7 34.38 5.60 -3.86
C ILE A 7 33.45 4.38 -3.77
N LEU A 8 33.96 3.16 -3.96
CA LEU A 8 33.17 1.93 -3.85
C LEU A 8 32.69 1.68 -2.41
N LEU A 9 33.52 1.94 -1.40
CA LEU A 9 33.14 1.86 0.01
C LEU A 9 32.09 2.91 0.37
N LEU A 10 32.25 4.15 -0.10
CA LEU A 10 31.28 5.21 0.11
C LEU A 10 29.96 4.89 -0.58
N LEU A 11 29.99 4.39 -1.82
CA LEU A 11 28.82 3.92 -2.54
C LEU A 11 28.18 2.71 -1.87
N ALA A 12 28.96 1.80 -1.28
CA ALA A 12 28.44 0.67 -0.50
C ALA A 12 27.77 1.14 0.81
N VAL A 13 28.34 2.13 1.50
CA VAL A 13 27.73 2.73 2.70
C VAL A 13 26.46 3.49 2.32
N ILE A 14 26.50 4.32 1.28
CA ILE A 14 25.32 5.02 0.73
C ILE A 14 24.28 4.00 0.26
N ALA A 15 24.69 2.87 -0.34
CA ALA A 15 23.80 1.79 -0.73
C ALA A 15 23.14 1.10 0.45
N VAL A 16 23.90 0.79 1.52
CA VAL A 16 23.35 0.21 2.74
C VAL A 16 22.40 1.20 3.41
N VAL A 17 22.79 2.47 3.50
CA VAL A 17 21.99 3.58 4.03
C VAL A 17 20.71 3.75 3.22
N LEU A 18 20.78 3.91 1.91
CA LEU A 18 19.62 4.02 1.02
C LEU A 18 18.77 2.75 0.99
N ASN A 19 19.34 1.56 1.13
CA ASN A 19 18.57 0.32 1.28
C ASN A 19 17.80 0.30 2.62
N GLN A 20 18.38 0.82 3.71
CA GLN A 20 17.65 0.99 4.98
C GLN A 20 16.59 2.11 4.91
N PHE A 21 16.83 3.17 4.12
CA PHE A 21 15.92 4.32 4.02
C PHE A 21 14.86 4.19 2.91
N ASN A 22 15.08 3.32 1.92
CA ASN A 22 14.37 3.25 0.65
C ASN A 22 14.23 1.81 0.11
N TYR A 23 14.13 0.80 0.99
CA TYR A 23 13.83 -0.60 0.62
C TYR A 23 12.56 -0.73 -0.25
N ARG A 24 11.68 0.27 -0.21
CA ARG A 24 10.54 0.45 -1.13
C ARG A 24 10.93 0.41 -2.61
N LEU A 25 12.15 0.80 -3.00
CA LEU A 25 12.64 0.65 -4.38
C LEU A 25 12.92 -0.82 -4.75
N ALA A 26 13.31 -1.66 -3.78
CA ALA A 26 13.39 -3.10 -3.98
C ALA A 26 12.00 -3.76 -3.93
N LEU A 27 11.06 -3.21 -3.16
CA LEU A 27 9.63 -3.58 -3.23
C LEU A 27 8.98 -3.20 -4.56
N CYS A 28 9.50 -2.20 -5.28
CA CYS A 28 9.08 -1.97 -6.66
C CYS A 28 9.50 -3.13 -7.60
N MET A 29 10.47 -3.98 -7.22
CA MET A 29 10.76 -5.25 -7.92
C MET A 29 9.92 -6.43 -7.40
N PHE A 30 9.49 -6.40 -6.13
CA PHE A 30 8.78 -7.50 -5.48
C PHE A 30 7.54 -6.99 -4.73
N PRO A 31 6.33 -7.48 -5.04
CA PRO A 31 5.12 -7.05 -4.35
C PRO A 31 5.21 -7.14 -2.82
N ASP A 32 4.58 -6.24 -2.07
CA ASP A 32 4.69 -6.13 -0.61
C ASP A 32 4.30 -7.41 0.16
N THR A 33 3.49 -8.31 -0.42
CA THR A 33 3.18 -9.62 0.21
C THR A 33 4.29 -10.65 0.12
N VAL A 34 5.29 -10.43 -0.75
CA VAL A 34 6.41 -11.33 -0.93
C VAL A 34 7.38 -11.11 0.22
N LYS A 35 7.63 -12.15 1.02
CA LYS A 35 8.59 -12.04 2.13
C LYS A 35 9.99 -11.96 1.55
N VAL A 36 10.55 -10.75 1.56
CA VAL A 36 11.91 -10.46 1.12
C VAL A 36 12.80 -10.24 2.35
N THR A 37 13.84 -11.06 2.48
CA THR A 37 14.87 -10.87 3.52
C THR A 37 15.74 -9.67 3.20
N LYS A 38 16.39 -9.09 4.22
CA LYS A 38 17.28 -7.93 4.06
C LYS A 38 18.38 -8.13 3.01
N TRP A 39 18.89 -9.36 2.89
CA TRP A 39 19.93 -9.71 1.91
C TRP A 39 19.39 -9.82 0.49
N GLN A 40 18.20 -10.40 0.33
CA GLN A 40 17.49 -10.45 -0.96
C GLN A 40 17.12 -9.04 -1.44
N GLY A 41 16.61 -8.18 -0.55
CA GLY A 41 16.30 -6.79 -0.85
C GLY A 41 17.54 -5.98 -1.24
N LEU A 42 18.67 -6.20 -0.56
CA LEU A 42 19.96 -5.57 -0.90
C LEU A 42 20.42 -5.96 -2.31
N LEU A 43 20.35 -7.25 -2.67
CA LEU A 43 20.72 -7.71 -4.01
C LEU A 43 19.77 -7.20 -5.09
N GLY A 44 18.47 -7.15 -4.80
CA GLY A 44 17.47 -6.62 -5.72
C GLY A 44 17.69 -5.14 -5.97
N TRP A 45 17.87 -4.34 -4.91
CA TRP A 45 18.17 -2.92 -5.00
C TRP A 45 19.49 -2.65 -5.74
N TYR A 46 20.58 -3.35 -5.36
CA TYR A 46 21.88 -3.20 -6.01
C TYR A 46 21.81 -3.59 -7.49
N GLY A 47 21.05 -4.64 -7.81
CA GLY A 47 20.78 -5.02 -9.18
C GLY A 47 20.03 -3.93 -9.96
N TRP A 48 18.92 -3.45 -9.39
CA TRP A 48 18.03 -2.46 -9.98
C TRP A 48 18.70 -1.12 -10.27
N VAL A 49 19.46 -0.60 -9.32
CA VAL A 49 20.16 0.69 -9.46
C VAL A 49 21.19 0.62 -10.57
N ASN A 50 21.97 -0.46 -10.65
CA ASN A 50 22.96 -0.62 -11.71
C ASN A 50 22.32 -0.83 -13.09
N LEU A 51 21.16 -1.49 -13.16
CA LEU A 51 20.35 -1.57 -14.39
C LEU A 51 19.83 -0.20 -14.81
N PHE A 52 19.38 0.64 -13.86
CA PHE A 52 18.95 2.01 -14.13
C PHE A 52 20.08 2.92 -14.62
N VAL A 53 21.28 2.74 -14.08
CA VAL A 53 22.49 3.47 -14.51
C VAL A 53 22.94 2.99 -15.90
N ALA A 54 22.82 1.70 -16.21
CA ALA A 54 23.23 1.16 -17.51
C ALA A 54 22.33 1.59 -18.67
N LEU A 55 21.02 1.76 -18.42
CA LEU A 55 20.00 2.00 -19.44
C LEU A 55 20.26 3.23 -20.33
N PRO A 56 20.62 4.42 -19.80
CA PRO A 56 20.94 5.59 -20.63
C PRO A 56 22.13 5.38 -21.58
N PHE A 57 23.22 4.78 -21.10
CA PHE A 57 24.42 4.55 -21.93
C PHE A 57 24.16 3.54 -23.05
N LEU A 58 23.44 2.46 -22.75
CA LEU A 58 23.04 1.46 -23.75
C LEU A 58 22.03 2.04 -24.76
N TRP A 59 21.20 2.98 -24.32
CA TRP A 59 20.24 3.68 -25.17
C TRP A 59 20.93 4.64 -26.16
N ASP A 60 21.99 5.31 -25.71
CA ASP A 60 22.79 6.24 -26.52
C ASP A 60 23.89 5.53 -27.34
N GLY A 61 23.94 4.20 -27.30
CA GLY A 61 24.89 3.38 -28.07
C GLY A 61 26.31 3.33 -27.48
N ASP A 62 26.52 3.89 -26.29
CA ASP A 62 27.79 3.78 -25.55
C ASP A 62 27.84 2.48 -24.75
N PHE A 63 28.06 1.38 -25.48
CA PHE A 63 28.19 0.04 -24.90
C PHE A 63 29.39 -0.09 -23.95
N SER A 64 30.43 0.73 -24.14
CA SER A 64 31.65 0.67 -23.31
C SER A 64 31.35 1.07 -21.86
N GLN A 65 30.48 2.06 -21.66
CA GLN A 65 30.09 2.54 -20.34
C GLN A 65 28.85 1.81 -19.80
N GLY A 66 27.96 1.35 -20.68
CA GLY A 66 26.71 0.67 -20.28
C GLY A 66 26.86 -0.81 -19.91
N MET A 67 27.80 -1.54 -20.49
CA MET A 67 27.88 -3.01 -20.33
C MET A 67 28.33 -3.47 -18.95
N TYR A 68 29.24 -2.74 -18.32
CA TYR A 68 29.75 -3.08 -16.99
C TYR A 68 28.69 -2.92 -15.87
N PRO A 69 28.00 -1.76 -15.74
CA PRO A 69 26.87 -1.64 -14.81
C PRO A 69 25.70 -2.57 -15.19
N LEU A 70 25.50 -2.90 -16.47
CA LEU A 70 24.49 -3.88 -16.87
C LEU A 70 24.76 -5.25 -16.25
N ILE A 71 25.98 -5.79 -16.37
CA ILE A 71 26.33 -7.12 -15.83
C ILE A 71 26.30 -7.12 -14.30
N LEU A 72 26.84 -6.07 -13.68
CA LEU A 72 26.81 -5.89 -12.23
C LEU A 72 25.39 -5.70 -11.69
N GLY A 73 24.46 -5.20 -12.49
CA GLY A 73 23.05 -5.08 -12.14
C GLY A 73 22.26 -6.38 -12.34
N LEU A 74 22.48 -7.05 -13.47
CA LEU A 74 21.68 -8.19 -13.89
C LEU A 74 21.88 -9.43 -13.00
N ILE A 75 23.14 -9.73 -12.63
CA ILE A 75 23.44 -10.93 -11.82
C ILE A 75 22.81 -10.84 -10.41
N PRO A 76 23.00 -9.76 -9.64
CA PRO A 76 22.36 -9.59 -8.33
C PRO A 76 20.84 -9.53 -8.39
N ALA A 77 20.27 -8.87 -9.41
CA ALA A 77 18.83 -8.83 -9.61
C ALA A 77 18.24 -10.23 -9.83
N VAL A 78 18.85 -11.04 -10.71
CA VAL A 78 18.40 -12.42 -11.00
C VAL A 78 18.53 -13.32 -9.78
N VAL A 79 19.65 -13.23 -9.04
CA VAL A 79 19.85 -14.00 -7.80
C VAL A 79 18.85 -13.61 -6.73
N SER A 80 18.56 -12.31 -6.57
CA SER A 80 17.52 -11.81 -5.67
C SER A 80 16.16 -12.39 -6.06
N ILE A 81 15.74 -12.25 -7.32
CA ILE A 81 14.46 -12.75 -7.82
C ILE A 81 14.33 -14.25 -7.58
N PHE A 82 15.34 -15.02 -7.98
CA PHE A 82 15.33 -16.48 -7.82
C PHE A 82 15.22 -16.90 -6.35
N THR A 83 16.00 -16.29 -5.47
CA THR A 83 16.01 -16.66 -4.04
C THR A 83 14.74 -16.20 -3.32
N VAL A 84 14.15 -15.08 -3.73
CA VAL A 84 12.85 -14.61 -3.24
C VAL A 84 11.74 -15.57 -3.65
N LEU A 85 11.67 -15.95 -4.94
CA LEU A 85 10.67 -16.88 -5.44
C LEU A 85 10.79 -18.24 -4.75
N LYS A 86 12.00 -18.80 -4.68
CA LYS A 86 12.26 -20.10 -4.02
C LYS A 86 11.92 -20.08 -2.52
N PHE A 87 12.13 -18.96 -1.83
CA PHE A 87 11.83 -18.84 -0.40
C PHE A 87 10.33 -18.69 -0.11
N ASN A 88 9.58 -18.16 -1.08
CA ASN A 88 8.13 -17.97 -0.97
C ASN A 88 7.32 -19.14 -1.58
N ASP A 89 7.93 -20.00 -2.40
CA ASP A 89 7.30 -21.23 -2.96
C ASP A 89 6.83 -22.21 -1.87
N ASP A 90 7.49 -22.25 -0.71
CA ASP A 90 7.22 -23.23 0.37
C ASP A 90 6.27 -22.71 1.48
N ARG A 91 5.63 -21.55 1.30
CA ARG A 91 4.72 -21.01 2.33
C ARG A 91 3.44 -20.53 1.70
N ASN A 92 2.34 -21.21 2.02
CA ASN A 92 1.02 -20.57 2.09
C ASN A 92 1.19 -19.34 3.00
N VAL A 93 1.33 -18.16 2.41
CA VAL A 93 1.31 -16.91 3.14
C VAL A 93 -0.13 -16.70 3.56
N GLU A 94 -0.52 -17.33 4.67
CA GLU A 94 -1.69 -16.88 5.41
C GLU A 94 -1.39 -15.45 5.85
N LEU A 95 -1.95 -14.50 5.09
CA LEU A 95 -2.01 -13.11 5.52
C LEU A 95 -2.82 -13.11 6.80
N ARG A 96 -2.14 -12.80 7.91
CA ARG A 96 -2.81 -12.50 9.17
C ARG A 96 -3.63 -11.23 8.94
N ARG A 97 -4.92 -11.40 8.69
CA ARG A 97 -5.89 -10.30 8.61
C ARG A 97 -5.99 -9.69 10.01
N ASP A 98 -5.91 -8.37 10.08
CA ASP A 98 -6.05 -7.64 11.34
C ASP A 98 -7.51 -7.37 11.71
N SER A 99 -8.41 -7.48 10.75
CA SER A 99 -9.85 -7.40 10.95
C SER A 99 -10.59 -8.26 9.92
N LYS A 100 -11.84 -8.56 10.24
CA LYS A 100 -12.78 -9.20 9.32
C LYS A 100 -13.63 -8.10 8.67
N VAL A 101 -13.47 -7.94 7.36
CA VAL A 101 -14.25 -6.98 6.57
C VAL A 101 -15.34 -7.74 5.83
N CYS A 102 -16.59 -7.25 5.92
CA CYS A 102 -17.74 -7.87 5.28
C CYS A 102 -18.58 -6.81 4.56
N PHE A 103 -19.15 -7.19 3.42
CA PHE A 103 -20.16 -6.43 2.68
C PHE A 103 -21.48 -7.18 2.73
N ASN A 104 -22.56 -6.50 3.10
CA ASN A 104 -23.91 -7.04 3.07
C ASN A 104 -24.55 -6.72 1.72
N ASP A 105 -24.57 -7.70 0.82
CA ASP A 105 -25.28 -7.60 -0.45
C ASP A 105 -26.67 -8.22 -0.32
N ASN A 106 -27.68 -7.41 -0.01
CA ASN A 106 -29.08 -7.85 0.03
C ASN A 106 -29.34 -9.12 0.90
N GLY A 107 -28.62 -9.26 2.01
CA GLY A 107 -28.74 -10.39 2.94
C GLY A 107 -27.66 -11.46 2.79
N GLU A 108 -26.80 -11.40 1.77
CA GLU A 108 -25.60 -12.23 1.67
C GLU A 108 -24.39 -11.47 2.25
N VAL A 109 -23.73 -12.08 3.24
CA VAL A 109 -22.51 -11.53 3.84
C VAL A 109 -21.31 -12.02 3.02
N LEU A 110 -20.71 -11.10 2.27
CA LEU A 110 -19.56 -11.36 1.41
C LEU A 110 -18.25 -10.91 2.08
N GLU A 111 -17.24 -11.77 2.03
CA GLU A 111 -15.87 -11.44 2.42
C GLU A 111 -15.01 -11.14 1.19
N PRO A 112 -13.98 -10.27 1.31
CA PRO A 112 -13.10 -9.93 0.20
C PRO A 112 -12.15 -11.08 -0.16
N CYS A 113 -11.51 -10.96 -1.32
CA CYS A 113 -10.55 -11.92 -1.84
C CYS A 113 -9.27 -11.97 -0.97
N ASN A 114 -8.75 -13.18 -0.76
CA ASN A 114 -7.41 -13.40 -0.19
C ASN A 114 -6.27 -13.19 -1.19
N ASP A 115 -6.59 -13.20 -2.49
CA ASP A 115 -5.60 -12.95 -3.52
C ASP A 115 -5.33 -11.45 -3.63
N VAL A 116 -4.23 -11.01 -3.04
CA VAL A 116 -3.83 -9.61 -2.99
C VAL A 116 -3.37 -9.11 -4.36
N TYR A 117 -2.87 -9.98 -5.25
CA TYR A 117 -2.20 -9.58 -6.49
C TYR A 117 -2.66 -10.32 -7.74
N GLY A 118 -3.71 -11.13 -7.68
CA GLY A 118 -4.23 -11.86 -8.83
C GLY A 118 -4.51 -10.98 -10.04
N TYR A 119 -4.95 -9.75 -9.81
CA TYR A 119 -5.16 -8.75 -10.87
C TYR A 119 -3.87 -8.36 -11.62
N LEU A 120 -2.69 -8.51 -10.99
CA LEU A 120 -1.38 -8.26 -11.59
C LEU A 120 -0.93 -9.38 -12.55
N ASN A 121 -1.53 -10.57 -12.50
CA ASN A 121 -1.11 -11.70 -13.34
C ASN A 121 -1.28 -11.38 -14.85
N ASN A 122 -2.32 -10.62 -15.20
CA ASN A 122 -2.56 -10.13 -16.56
C ASN A 122 -1.44 -9.19 -17.04
N TYR A 123 -0.86 -8.41 -16.13
CA TYR A 123 0.26 -7.51 -16.45
C TYR A 123 1.54 -8.31 -16.71
N SER A 124 1.77 -9.41 -15.99
CA SER A 124 2.86 -10.35 -16.26
C SER A 124 2.73 -11.00 -17.64
N GLN A 125 1.53 -11.40 -18.04
CA GLN A 125 1.26 -11.95 -19.37
C GLN A 125 1.48 -10.91 -20.47
N ARG A 126 1.05 -9.65 -20.28
CA ARG A 126 1.33 -8.56 -21.22
C ARG A 126 2.82 -8.30 -21.35
N MET A 127 3.57 -8.28 -20.25
CA MET A 127 5.04 -8.14 -20.28
C MET A 127 5.70 -9.24 -21.12
N LYS A 128 5.21 -10.49 -21.01
CA LYS A 128 5.68 -11.62 -21.84
C LYS A 128 5.34 -11.44 -23.32
N ALA A 129 4.16 -10.90 -23.63
CA ALA A 129 3.66 -10.77 -25.00
C ALA A 129 4.38 -9.67 -25.81
N ILE A 130 4.60 -8.49 -25.22
CA ILE A 130 5.21 -7.34 -25.92
C ILE A 130 6.71 -7.15 -25.61
N GLY A 131 7.22 -7.95 -24.67
CA GLY A 131 8.59 -7.85 -24.19
C GLY A 131 8.82 -6.67 -23.23
N PRO A 132 9.87 -6.74 -22.40
CA PRO A 132 10.12 -5.79 -21.32
C PRO A 132 10.28 -4.34 -21.81
N LYS A 133 10.94 -4.11 -22.95
CA LYS A 133 11.18 -2.76 -23.49
C LYS A 133 9.88 -1.99 -23.78
N TYR A 134 8.93 -2.64 -24.46
CA TYR A 134 7.64 -2.01 -24.77
C TYR A 134 6.73 -1.96 -23.55
N PHE A 135 6.81 -2.96 -22.67
CA PHE A 135 6.09 -2.97 -21.41
C PHE A 135 6.50 -1.81 -20.48
N PHE A 136 7.79 -1.49 -20.35
CA PHE A 136 8.23 -0.33 -19.55
C PHE A 136 7.78 1.00 -20.15
N LYS A 137 7.82 1.16 -21.47
CA LYS A 137 7.24 2.34 -22.13
C LYS A 137 5.73 2.44 -21.87
N GLU A 138 5.02 1.32 -21.93
CA GLU A 138 3.60 1.24 -21.54
C GLU A 138 3.40 1.59 -20.06
N ILE A 139 4.26 1.17 -19.13
CA ILE A 139 4.16 1.53 -17.69
C ILE A 139 4.23 3.05 -17.51
N PHE A 140 5.18 3.74 -18.14
CA PHE A 140 5.28 5.20 -18.03
C PHE A 140 4.08 5.93 -18.65
N ALA A 141 3.58 5.43 -19.78
CA ALA A 141 2.35 5.95 -20.38
C ALA A 141 1.11 5.65 -19.51
N ARG A 142 1.09 4.48 -18.84
CA ARG A 142 0.06 4.06 -17.89
C ARG A 142 0.06 4.93 -16.65
N GLU A 143 1.19 5.34 -16.10
CA GLU A 143 1.22 6.23 -14.93
C GLU A 143 0.49 7.55 -15.21
N LYS A 144 0.77 8.17 -16.36
CA LYS A 144 0.05 9.37 -16.80
C LYS A 144 -1.45 9.08 -17.01
N SER A 145 -1.77 7.95 -17.64
CA SER A 145 -3.15 7.53 -17.89
C SER A 145 -3.91 7.21 -16.60
N ASN A 146 -3.25 6.59 -15.61
CA ASN A 146 -3.80 6.22 -14.32
C ASN A 146 -4.13 7.46 -13.51
N LYS A 147 -3.28 8.49 -13.55
CA LYS A 147 -3.62 9.78 -12.96
C LYS A 147 -4.87 10.39 -13.59
N THR A 148 -4.95 10.41 -14.93
CA THR A 148 -6.16 10.90 -15.63
C THR A 148 -7.39 10.04 -15.34
N LEU A 149 -7.24 8.72 -15.25
CA LEU A 149 -8.32 7.80 -14.86
C LEU A 149 -8.75 8.00 -13.41
N ALA A 150 -7.81 8.29 -12.51
CA ALA A 150 -8.06 8.59 -11.11
C ALA A 150 -8.81 9.90 -10.93
N ASP A 151 -8.37 10.96 -11.61
CA ASP A 151 -9.11 12.22 -11.69
C ASP A 151 -10.51 11.98 -12.29
N GLY A 152 -10.57 11.21 -13.38
CA GLY A 152 -11.81 10.82 -14.03
C GLY A 152 -12.76 10.01 -13.14
N LEU A 153 -12.25 9.15 -12.27
CA LEU A 153 -13.08 8.41 -11.30
C LEU A 153 -13.80 9.37 -10.36
N LEU A 154 -13.17 10.48 -9.97
CA LEU A 154 -13.79 11.50 -9.12
C LEU A 154 -14.67 12.47 -9.92
N GLU A 155 -14.34 12.75 -11.18
CA GLU A 155 -14.95 13.85 -11.96
C GLU A 155 -16.03 13.35 -12.94
N ASN A 156 -15.85 12.21 -13.61
CA ASN A 156 -16.74 11.68 -14.64
C ASN A 156 -17.90 10.83 -14.09
N THR A 157 -18.94 10.57 -14.88
CA THR A 157 -19.97 9.60 -14.50
C THR A 157 -19.42 8.17 -14.48
N PRO A 158 -20.04 7.23 -13.73
CA PRO A 158 -19.65 5.83 -13.73
C PRO A 158 -19.56 5.21 -15.13
N GLU A 159 -20.52 5.50 -16.01
CA GLU A 159 -20.59 4.98 -17.37
C GLU A 159 -19.41 5.47 -18.21
N VAL A 160 -19.12 6.77 -18.17
CA VAL A 160 -17.98 7.36 -18.89
C VAL A 160 -16.67 6.78 -18.40
N THR A 161 -16.54 6.52 -17.10
CA THR A 161 -15.34 5.89 -16.52
C THR A 161 -15.18 4.45 -17.02
N VAL A 162 -16.27 3.67 -17.07
CA VAL A 162 -16.27 2.31 -17.63
C VAL A 162 -15.89 2.30 -19.11
N ASP A 163 -16.45 3.22 -19.91
CA ASP A 163 -16.12 3.34 -21.33
C ASP A 163 -14.65 3.71 -21.53
N THR A 164 -14.13 4.62 -20.71
CA THR A 164 -12.72 5.00 -20.72
C THR A 164 -11.83 3.79 -20.41
N LEU A 165 -12.15 3.01 -19.37
CA LEU A 165 -11.42 1.78 -19.02
C LEU A 165 -11.42 0.77 -20.17
N LYS A 166 -12.57 0.56 -20.82
CA LYS A 166 -12.71 -0.35 -21.96
C LYS A 166 -11.94 0.12 -23.20
N SER A 167 -11.80 1.43 -23.37
CA SER A 167 -11.10 2.03 -24.52
C SER A 167 -9.57 1.99 -24.42
N LEU A 168 -9.01 1.61 -23.27
CA LEU A 168 -7.56 1.54 -23.08
C LEU A 168 -6.95 0.55 -24.07
N PRO A 169 -5.84 0.88 -24.76
CA PRO A 169 -5.27 0.01 -25.80
C PRO A 169 -4.99 -1.42 -25.33
N TRP A 170 -4.45 -1.59 -24.13
CA TRP A 170 -4.16 -2.91 -23.56
C TRP A 170 -5.39 -3.67 -23.08
N VAL A 171 -6.54 -3.00 -22.91
CA VAL A 171 -7.83 -3.63 -22.62
C VAL A 171 -8.51 -4.06 -23.92
N LEU A 172 -8.51 -3.19 -24.95
CA LEU A 172 -9.01 -3.50 -26.29
C LEU A 172 -8.27 -4.68 -26.93
N ASP A 173 -6.94 -4.73 -26.77
CA ASP A 173 -6.10 -5.83 -27.25
C ASP A 173 -6.32 -7.14 -26.47
N GLY A 174 -7.18 -7.16 -25.45
CA GLY A 174 -7.45 -8.33 -24.60
C GLY A 174 -6.31 -8.72 -23.67
N ALA A 175 -5.28 -7.87 -23.53
CA ALA A 175 -4.10 -8.17 -22.73
C ALA A 175 -4.29 -7.94 -21.22
N VAL A 176 -5.21 -7.05 -20.84
CA VAL A 176 -5.61 -6.83 -19.46
C VAL A 176 -7.13 -6.85 -19.42
N ASP A 177 -7.68 -7.71 -18.56
CA ASP A 177 -9.11 -7.72 -18.28
C ASP A 177 -9.55 -6.37 -17.68
N VAL A 178 -10.70 -5.86 -18.13
CA VAL A 178 -11.22 -4.55 -17.68
C VAL A 178 -11.47 -4.52 -16.18
N LYS A 179 -11.88 -5.64 -15.55
CA LYS A 179 -12.09 -5.73 -14.12
C LYS A 179 -10.76 -5.66 -13.38
N ALA A 180 -9.73 -6.33 -13.90
CA ALA A 180 -8.38 -6.25 -13.36
C ALA A 180 -7.81 -4.83 -13.45
N GLN A 181 -8.03 -4.13 -14.57
CA GLN A 181 -7.62 -2.72 -14.72
C GLN A 181 -8.37 -1.79 -13.76
N TYR A 182 -9.65 -2.05 -13.49
CA TYR A 182 -10.40 -1.29 -12.50
C TYR A 182 -9.91 -1.53 -11.07
N ILE A 183 -9.63 -2.79 -10.69
CA ILE A 183 -9.03 -3.11 -9.39
C ILE A 183 -7.66 -2.43 -9.25
N PHE A 184 -6.87 -2.39 -10.33
CA PHE A 184 -5.62 -1.64 -10.36
C PHE A 184 -5.84 -0.14 -10.14
N LEU A 185 -6.87 0.45 -10.75
CA LEU A 185 -7.22 1.85 -10.53
C LEU A 185 -7.56 2.11 -9.05
N LEU A 186 -8.34 1.22 -8.42
CA LEU A 186 -8.64 1.33 -6.99
C LEU A 186 -7.37 1.22 -6.13
N GLU A 187 -6.46 0.29 -6.43
CA GLU A 187 -5.16 0.23 -5.74
C GLU A 187 -4.40 1.55 -5.85
N TYR A 188 -4.33 2.12 -7.05
CA TYR A 188 -3.68 3.40 -7.30
C TYR A 188 -4.34 4.53 -6.49
N MET A 189 -5.67 4.59 -6.45
CA MET A 189 -6.43 5.57 -5.63
C MET A 189 -6.04 5.47 -4.16
N THR A 190 -5.95 4.25 -3.62
CA THR A 190 -5.70 4.03 -2.18
C THR A 190 -4.25 4.16 -1.75
N SER A 191 -3.28 4.03 -2.67
CA SER A 191 -1.86 3.89 -2.32
C SER A 191 -0.96 5.00 -2.85
N ARG A 192 -1.34 5.67 -3.94
CA ARG A 192 -0.44 6.58 -4.69
C ARG A 192 -1.07 7.90 -5.09
N TYR A 193 -2.39 7.95 -5.21
CA TYR A 193 -3.09 9.17 -5.62
C TYR A 193 -2.94 10.29 -4.56
N ASP A 194 -3.31 11.51 -4.94
CA ASP A 194 -3.29 12.65 -4.03
C ASP A 194 -4.29 12.43 -2.88
N ASN A 195 -3.77 12.03 -1.72
CA ASN A 195 -4.55 11.76 -0.51
C ASN A 195 -5.45 12.94 -0.12
N LYS A 196 -4.98 14.18 -0.29
CA LYS A 196 -5.77 15.36 0.05
C LYS A 196 -6.99 15.43 -0.87
N LYS A 197 -6.78 15.32 -2.19
CA LYS A 197 -7.87 15.36 -3.18
C LYS A 197 -8.82 14.18 -3.00
N LEU A 198 -8.32 12.98 -2.68
CA LEU A 198 -9.16 11.81 -2.40
C LEU A 198 -10.06 12.03 -1.19
N TYR A 199 -9.50 12.46 -0.07
CA TYR A 199 -10.28 12.59 1.17
C TYR A 199 -11.27 13.76 1.13
N GLU A 200 -10.94 14.84 0.41
CA GLU A 200 -11.90 15.92 0.10
C GLU A 200 -13.09 15.43 -0.77
N ASN A 201 -12.91 14.35 -1.53
CA ASN A 201 -13.91 13.76 -2.41
C ASN A 201 -14.30 12.32 -1.99
N LEU A 202 -14.16 11.98 -0.71
CA LEU A 202 -14.28 10.60 -0.23
C LEU A 202 -15.68 10.02 -0.47
N GLN A 203 -16.73 10.83 -0.31
CA GLN A 203 -18.10 10.44 -0.61
C GLN A 203 -18.26 10.06 -2.10
N VAL A 204 -17.80 10.93 -2.99
CA VAL A 204 -17.86 10.72 -4.44
C VAL A 204 -17.10 9.45 -4.83
N PHE A 205 -15.93 9.22 -4.21
CA PHE A 205 -15.16 8.00 -4.39
C PHE A 205 -15.97 6.75 -3.98
N CYS A 206 -16.61 6.74 -2.81
CA CYS A 206 -17.40 5.60 -2.33
C CYS A 206 -18.59 5.31 -3.24
N GLU A 207 -19.35 6.33 -3.63
CA GLU A 207 -20.52 6.19 -4.49
C GLU A 207 -20.15 5.69 -5.89
N LYS A 208 -19.17 6.35 -6.53
CA LYS A 208 -18.75 5.99 -7.89
C LYS A 208 -18.03 4.64 -7.93
N SER A 209 -17.26 4.29 -6.89
CA SER A 209 -16.60 2.98 -6.85
C SER A 209 -17.61 1.83 -6.80
N LYS A 210 -18.63 1.93 -5.95
CA LYS A 210 -19.76 0.97 -5.92
C LYS A 210 -20.48 0.90 -7.27
N ALA A 211 -20.81 2.05 -7.87
CA ALA A 211 -21.53 2.12 -9.14
C ALA A 211 -20.74 1.49 -10.30
N ILE A 212 -19.45 1.79 -10.42
CA ILE A 212 -18.57 1.22 -11.46
C ILE A 212 -18.38 -0.28 -11.24
N ALA A 213 -18.16 -0.73 -10.01
CA ALA A 213 -18.06 -2.16 -9.69
C ALA A 213 -19.32 -2.92 -10.13
N LYS A 214 -20.51 -2.34 -9.93
CA LYS A 214 -21.78 -2.89 -10.40
C LYS A 214 -21.86 -2.96 -11.92
N LEU A 215 -21.49 -1.89 -12.63
CA LEU A 215 -21.47 -1.84 -14.10
C LEU A 215 -20.48 -2.83 -14.73
N LEU A 216 -19.38 -3.13 -14.03
CA LEU A 216 -18.38 -4.11 -14.44
C LEU A 216 -18.67 -5.53 -13.93
N GLU A 217 -19.77 -5.74 -13.20
CA GLU A 217 -20.13 -7.01 -12.57
C GLU A 217 -18.98 -7.58 -11.72
N ILE A 218 -18.38 -6.72 -10.89
CA ILE A 218 -17.33 -7.07 -9.95
C ILE A 218 -17.98 -7.34 -8.59
N LYS A 219 -17.92 -8.59 -8.15
CA LYS A 219 -18.37 -8.97 -6.80
C LYS A 219 -17.34 -8.57 -5.75
N PHE A 220 -17.80 -8.27 -4.54
CA PHE A 220 -16.91 -7.88 -3.43
C PHE A 220 -15.84 -8.94 -3.11
N ASN A 221 -16.18 -10.22 -3.24
CA ASN A 221 -15.24 -11.34 -3.04
C ASN A 221 -14.16 -11.47 -4.13
N ALA A 222 -14.21 -10.67 -5.20
CA ALA A 222 -13.15 -10.56 -6.19
C ALA A 222 -12.18 -9.40 -5.89
N VAL A 223 -12.50 -8.54 -4.91
CA VAL A 223 -11.68 -7.38 -4.55
C VAL A 223 -10.62 -7.80 -3.52
N PRO A 224 -9.33 -7.48 -3.74
CA PRO A 224 -8.26 -7.72 -2.77
C PRO A 224 -8.55 -7.12 -1.39
N TYR A 225 -8.22 -7.86 -0.32
CA TYR A 225 -8.49 -7.45 1.07
C TYR A 225 -8.05 -6.02 1.40
N ASN A 226 -6.84 -5.59 1.03
CA ASN A 226 -6.35 -4.25 1.38
C ASN A 226 -7.20 -3.12 0.76
N ILE A 227 -7.61 -3.31 -0.50
CA ILE A 227 -8.45 -2.35 -1.24
C ILE A 227 -9.86 -2.37 -0.65
N ALA A 228 -10.41 -3.57 -0.42
CA ALA A 228 -11.73 -3.76 0.17
C ALA A 228 -11.82 -3.17 1.58
N LYS A 229 -10.77 -3.31 2.39
CA LYS A 229 -10.67 -2.73 3.73
C LYS A 229 -10.73 -1.22 3.67
N PHE A 230 -9.92 -0.58 2.82
CA PHE A 230 -9.97 0.88 2.67
C PHE A 230 -11.35 1.37 2.22
N ILE A 231 -11.97 0.70 1.24
CA ILE A 231 -13.32 1.05 0.76
C ILE A 231 -14.35 0.93 1.89
N ALA A 232 -14.28 -0.14 2.70
CA ALA A 232 -15.16 -0.32 3.84
C ALA A 232 -14.96 0.76 4.91
N GLU A 233 -13.70 1.06 5.28
CA GLU A 233 -13.36 2.10 6.25
C GLU A 233 -13.81 3.50 5.77
N ALA A 234 -13.64 3.79 4.47
CA ALA A 234 -14.10 5.02 3.84
C ALA A 234 -15.64 5.14 3.86
N ASP A 235 -16.36 4.10 3.42
CA ASP A 235 -17.82 4.09 3.39
C ASP A 235 -18.43 4.16 4.79
N LEU A 236 -17.84 3.47 5.77
CA LEU A 236 -18.25 3.55 7.18
C LEU A 236 -18.06 4.96 7.75
N THR A 237 -16.95 5.61 7.41
CA THR A 237 -16.68 6.99 7.79
C THR A 237 -17.69 7.95 7.15
N VAL A 238 -17.89 7.88 5.84
CA VAL A 238 -18.85 8.72 5.11
C VAL A 238 -20.26 8.51 5.64
N SER A 239 -20.69 7.25 5.81
CA SER A 239 -22.02 6.91 6.30
C SER A 239 -22.27 7.44 7.72
N LEU A 240 -21.25 7.44 8.58
CA LEU A 240 -21.35 8.03 9.91
C LEU A 240 -21.55 9.56 9.83
N LEU A 241 -20.76 10.24 9.01
CA LEU A 241 -20.83 11.71 8.87
C LEU A 241 -22.16 12.16 8.25
N GLU A 242 -22.65 11.44 7.25
CA GLU A 242 -23.92 11.70 6.56
C GLU A 242 -25.15 11.13 7.29
N LYS A 243 -24.93 10.40 8.41
CA LYS A 243 -25.98 9.71 9.18
C LYS A 243 -26.82 8.73 8.35
N THR A 244 -26.17 8.03 7.42
CA THR A 244 -26.76 7.00 6.57
C THR A 244 -26.34 5.58 7.02
N SER A 245 -26.98 4.56 6.46
CA SER A 245 -26.58 3.17 6.66
C SER A 245 -25.43 2.81 5.72
N SER A 246 -24.41 2.14 6.25
CA SER A 246 -23.37 1.49 5.46
C SER A 246 -23.73 0.03 5.24
N ASP A 247 -23.43 -0.47 4.05
CA ASP A 247 -23.53 -1.90 3.71
C ASP A 247 -22.31 -2.69 4.22
N TYR A 248 -21.26 -2.00 4.66
CA TYR A 248 -20.04 -2.62 5.16
C TYR A 248 -20.04 -2.78 6.67
N SER A 249 -19.28 -3.76 7.14
CA SER A 249 -18.98 -3.96 8.55
C SER A 249 -17.54 -4.44 8.73
N ILE A 250 -16.94 -4.01 9.83
CA ILE A 250 -15.60 -4.43 10.25
C ILE A 250 -15.72 -5.02 11.65
N ALA A 251 -15.16 -6.21 11.84
CA ALA A 251 -15.06 -6.88 13.13
C ALA A 251 -13.59 -7.15 13.47
N VAL A 252 -13.24 -7.12 14.76
CA VAL A 252 -11.90 -7.42 15.25
C VAL A 252 -12.01 -8.50 16.33
N ASP A 253 -11.15 -9.50 16.27
CA ASP A 253 -11.21 -10.65 17.18
C ASP A 253 -11.05 -10.22 18.65
N GLY A 254 -12.00 -10.66 19.48
CA GLY A 254 -12.06 -10.36 20.91
C GLY A 254 -12.59 -8.97 21.25
N GLU A 255 -13.15 -8.24 20.28
CA GLU A 255 -13.79 -6.95 20.50
C GLU A 255 -15.31 -7.06 20.38
N SER A 256 -16.00 -6.79 21.49
CA SER A 256 -17.46 -6.66 21.55
C SER A 256 -17.83 -5.19 21.71
N LEU A 257 -18.52 -4.63 20.72
CA LEU A 257 -18.98 -3.24 20.73
C LEU A 257 -20.44 -3.15 21.13
N GLU A 258 -20.84 -1.99 21.64
CA GLU A 258 -22.26 -1.66 21.81
C GLU A 258 -22.96 -1.66 20.44
N ASN A 259 -24.24 -2.02 20.38
CA ASN A 259 -24.99 -2.13 19.11
C ASN A 259 -24.97 -0.85 18.24
N SER A 260 -24.73 0.33 18.83
CA SER A 260 -24.62 1.61 18.13
C SER A 260 -23.20 2.00 17.71
N GLU A 261 -22.19 1.35 18.27
CA GLU A 261 -20.79 1.71 18.07
C GLU A 261 -20.22 0.93 16.88
N LYS A 262 -19.65 1.66 15.91
CA LYS A 262 -19.10 1.08 14.69
C LYS A 262 -17.59 1.24 14.66
N ILE A 263 -16.88 0.21 14.18
CA ILE A 263 -15.45 0.32 13.84
C ILE A 263 -15.33 1.10 12.53
N LEU A 264 -14.46 2.09 12.50
CA LEU A 264 -14.21 2.96 11.35
C LEU A 264 -12.83 2.77 10.75
N TYR A 265 -11.86 2.34 11.57
CA TYR A 265 -10.50 2.09 11.12
C TYR A 265 -9.81 1.04 12.00
N VAL A 266 -9.03 0.14 11.39
CA VAL A 266 -8.20 -0.84 12.11
C VAL A 266 -6.80 -0.87 11.54
N SER A 267 -5.78 -0.90 12.39
CA SER A 267 -4.40 -1.13 11.97
C SER A 267 -3.68 -2.01 12.98
N THR A 268 -3.23 -3.19 12.56
CA THR A 268 -2.24 -3.96 13.33
C THR A 268 -0.85 -3.75 12.79
N SER A 269 0.06 -3.33 13.67
CA SER A 269 1.39 -2.90 13.26
C SER A 269 2.42 -3.05 14.39
N PRO A 270 3.73 -3.01 14.08
CA PRO A 270 4.78 -3.02 15.09
C PRO A 270 4.63 -1.85 16.08
N MET A 271 4.82 -2.16 17.37
CA MET A 271 4.85 -1.21 18.48
C MET A 271 6.30 -1.03 18.96
N TYR A 272 6.74 0.20 19.22
CA TYR A 272 8.10 0.46 19.68
C TYR A 272 8.19 1.73 20.53
N LYS A 273 9.31 1.91 21.22
CA LYS A 273 9.57 3.07 22.10
C LYS A 273 10.64 3.97 21.51
N ILE A 274 10.50 5.27 21.69
CA ILE A 274 11.49 6.27 21.28
C ILE A 274 11.88 7.10 22.49
N ASN A 275 13.17 7.37 22.67
CA ASN A 275 13.64 8.32 23.67
C ASN A 275 13.26 9.75 23.25
N GLN A 276 12.41 10.40 24.06
CA GLN A 276 11.90 11.75 23.79
C GLN A 276 12.98 12.84 23.91
N ASN A 277 14.03 12.60 24.68
CA ASN A 277 15.11 13.57 24.89
C ASN A 277 16.03 13.73 23.67
N LEU A 278 15.87 12.88 22.65
CA LEU A 278 16.60 12.99 21.40
C LEU A 278 16.08 14.16 20.55
N SER A 279 16.97 14.77 19.76
CA SER A 279 16.57 15.79 18.79
C SER A 279 15.58 15.21 17.76
N PRO A 280 14.73 16.03 17.13
CA PRO A 280 13.73 15.57 16.17
C PRO A 280 14.29 14.69 15.04
N VAL A 281 15.47 15.04 14.52
CA VAL A 281 16.15 14.29 13.45
C VAL A 281 16.59 12.91 13.95
N PHE A 282 17.18 12.82 15.14
CA PHE A 282 17.59 11.53 15.70
C PHE A 282 16.39 10.65 16.05
N ARG A 283 15.29 11.24 16.55
CA ARG A 283 14.04 10.49 16.73
C ARG A 283 13.56 9.89 15.41
N ALA A 284 13.73 10.58 14.28
CA ALA A 284 13.27 10.13 12.95
C ALA A 284 14.01 8.88 12.50
N ILE A 285 15.32 8.90 12.69
CA ILE A 285 16.20 7.78 12.37
C ILE A 285 15.95 6.61 13.32
N VAL A 286 15.89 6.87 14.63
CA VAL A 286 15.67 5.85 15.66
C VAL A 286 14.30 5.19 15.49
N ALA A 287 13.25 5.95 15.18
CA ALA A 287 11.92 5.42 14.95
C ALA A 287 11.91 4.39 13.81
N LYS A 288 12.52 4.73 12.66
CA LYS A 288 12.62 3.80 11.53
C LYS A 288 13.35 2.52 11.92
N PHE A 289 14.47 2.63 12.65
CA PHE A 289 15.24 1.45 13.08
C PHE A 289 14.48 0.60 14.12
N ALA A 290 13.90 1.24 15.13
CA ALA A 290 13.15 0.58 16.20
C ALA A 290 11.90 -0.14 15.64
N LYS A 291 11.18 0.51 14.74
CA LYS A 291 10.06 -0.07 13.99
C LYS A 291 10.44 -1.36 13.26
N LEU A 292 11.58 -1.37 12.55
CA LEU A 292 12.05 -2.53 11.79
C LEU A 292 12.60 -3.67 12.66
N THR A 293 12.92 -3.39 13.92
CA THR A 293 13.51 -4.37 14.85
C THR A 293 12.52 -4.85 15.91
N SER A 294 11.38 -4.17 16.05
CA SER A 294 10.35 -4.56 17.00
C SER A 294 9.73 -5.91 16.64
N LYS A 295 9.50 -6.71 17.67
CA LYS A 295 8.80 -7.99 17.61
C LYS A 295 7.39 -7.91 18.20
N ASP A 296 7.08 -6.83 18.91
CA ASP A 296 5.77 -6.62 19.52
C ASP A 296 4.85 -5.90 18.52
N GLU A 297 3.62 -6.39 18.40
CA GLU A 297 2.58 -5.80 17.56
C GLU A 297 1.48 -5.20 18.42
N GLY A 298 0.93 -4.07 18.00
CA GLY A 298 -0.27 -3.48 18.57
C GLY A 298 -1.33 -3.30 17.51
N THR A 299 -2.59 -3.48 17.89
CA THR A 299 -3.77 -3.17 17.06
C THR A 299 -4.39 -1.89 17.57
N ILE A 300 -4.49 -0.90 16.68
CA ILE A 300 -5.24 0.33 16.90
C ILE A 300 -6.59 0.18 16.21
N ILE A 301 -7.66 0.43 16.96
CA ILE A 301 -9.03 0.35 16.49
C ILE A 301 -9.67 1.71 16.78
N LEU A 302 -10.09 2.41 15.73
CA LEU A 302 -10.89 3.61 15.86
C LEU A 302 -12.35 3.25 15.69
N THR A 303 -13.17 3.58 16.68
CA THR A 303 -14.61 3.44 16.62
C THR A 303 -15.27 4.82 16.48
N SER A 304 -16.59 4.82 16.29
CA SER A 304 -17.39 6.05 16.31
C SER A 304 -17.46 6.74 17.67
N LYS A 305 -16.93 6.14 18.75
CA LYS A 305 -16.99 6.69 20.12
C LYS A 305 -15.62 6.83 20.80
N LYS A 306 -14.66 5.97 20.47
CA LYS A 306 -13.37 5.88 21.17
C LYS A 306 -12.28 5.27 20.28
N ILE A 307 -11.07 5.32 20.79
CA ILE A 307 -9.90 4.65 20.24
C ILE A 307 -9.54 3.52 21.20
N ILE A 308 -9.32 2.33 20.67
CA ILE A 308 -8.91 1.17 21.43
C ILE A 308 -7.52 0.76 20.95
N VAL A 309 -6.58 0.65 21.88
CA VAL A 309 -5.24 0.13 21.63
C VAL A 309 -5.11 -1.22 22.32
N LYS A 310 -4.92 -2.27 21.51
CA LYS A 310 -4.72 -3.65 21.97
C LYS A 310 -3.28 -4.05 21.74
N THR A 311 -2.57 -4.39 22.78
CA THR A 311 -1.22 -4.96 22.74
C THR A 311 -1.27 -6.43 23.20
N PRO A 312 -0.17 -7.20 23.13
CA PRO A 312 -0.17 -8.58 23.62
C PRO A 312 -0.43 -8.68 25.13
N TYR A 313 -0.20 -7.60 25.87
CA TYR A 313 -0.21 -7.60 27.34
C TYR A 313 -1.32 -6.74 27.94
N SER A 314 -1.88 -5.81 27.19
CA SER A 314 -2.85 -4.85 27.69
C SER A 314 -3.83 -4.38 26.64
N LYS A 315 -4.97 -3.88 27.10
CA LYS A 315 -5.94 -3.13 26.32
C LYS A 315 -6.16 -1.78 27.00
N SER A 316 -6.19 -0.72 26.21
CA SER A 316 -6.43 0.64 26.70
C SER A 316 -7.38 1.36 25.76
N ASP A 317 -8.34 2.08 26.35
CA ASP A 317 -9.34 2.86 25.63
C ASP A 317 -9.05 4.34 25.84
N PHE A 318 -9.07 5.13 24.76
CA PHE A 318 -8.85 6.58 24.75
C PHE A 318 -10.07 7.27 24.13
N PRO A 319 -10.60 8.36 24.70
CA PRO A 319 -11.62 9.16 24.04
C PRO A 319 -11.09 9.78 22.72
N ILE A 320 -11.99 10.04 21.77
CA ILE A 320 -11.63 10.65 20.47
C ILE A 320 -11.04 12.06 20.65
N SER A 321 -11.39 12.75 21.74
CA SER A 321 -10.86 14.07 22.08
C SER A 321 -9.41 14.06 22.61
N ASP A 322 -8.80 12.90 22.85
CA ASP A 322 -7.44 12.84 23.36
C ASP A 322 -6.41 13.36 22.35
N ALA A 323 -5.37 14.01 22.87
CA ALA A 323 -4.27 14.50 22.07
C ALA A 323 -3.48 13.33 21.48
N VAL A 324 -3.73 13.02 20.20
CA VAL A 324 -2.90 12.09 19.43
C VAL A 324 -1.54 12.74 19.21
N PHE A 325 -0.50 12.11 19.74
CA PHE A 325 0.87 12.52 19.50
C PHE A 325 1.39 11.77 18.27
N SER A 326 2.15 12.45 17.42
CA SER A 326 2.69 11.82 16.23
C SER A 326 4.16 12.12 16.06
N PHE A 327 4.87 11.15 15.50
CA PHE A 327 6.27 11.25 15.20
C PHE A 327 6.52 10.66 13.80
N GLY A 328 6.79 11.53 12.82
CA GLY A 328 6.80 11.13 11.41
C GLY A 328 5.42 10.62 10.97
N ASP A 329 5.39 9.38 10.46
CA ASP A 329 4.16 8.69 10.05
C ASP A 329 3.62 7.74 11.13
N ASP A 330 4.20 7.77 12.34
CA ASP A 330 3.84 6.87 13.44
C ASP A 330 3.06 7.64 14.53
N ILE A 331 2.15 6.96 15.23
CA ILE A 331 1.24 7.59 16.21
C ILE A 331 1.47 7.06 17.63
N SER A 332 1.14 7.87 18.62
CA SER A 332 1.20 7.54 20.05
C SER A 332 0.07 8.26 20.80
N PHE A 333 -0.42 7.65 21.87
CA PHE A 333 -1.47 8.20 22.74
C PHE A 333 -0.95 8.52 24.16
N ASP A 334 0.14 7.89 24.56
CA ASP A 334 0.80 8.03 25.86
C ASP A 334 2.20 8.67 25.77
N ASN A 335 2.58 9.12 24.57
CA ASN A 335 3.92 9.59 24.19
C ASN A 335 5.06 8.58 24.38
N SER A 336 4.78 7.37 24.84
CA SER A 336 5.79 6.40 25.26
C SER A 336 5.89 5.25 24.26
N ASN A 337 4.75 4.79 23.77
CA ASN A 337 4.62 3.72 22.78
C ASN A 337 4.16 4.32 21.45
N TYR A 338 4.93 4.06 20.40
CA TYR A 338 4.65 4.48 19.04
C TYR A 338 4.25 3.27 18.20
N PHE A 339 3.25 3.48 17.36
CA PHE A 339 2.67 2.48 16.49
C PHE A 339 2.80 2.95 15.05
N CYS A 340 3.26 2.06 14.19
CA CYS A 340 3.12 2.26 12.76
C CYS A 340 1.64 2.18 12.39
N VAL A 341 1.15 3.03 11.50
CA VAL A 341 -0.24 2.99 11.05
C VAL A 341 -0.21 2.81 9.53
N LEU A 342 -1.08 1.94 9.00
CA LEU A 342 -1.10 1.63 7.56
C LEU A 342 -1.37 2.88 6.71
N ASP A 343 -2.35 3.70 7.09
CA ASP A 343 -2.60 5.00 6.48
C ASP A 343 -2.83 6.08 7.55
N THR A 344 -1.75 6.72 7.97
CA THR A 344 -1.77 7.80 8.96
C THR A 344 -2.56 9.02 8.49
N ASN A 345 -2.64 9.28 7.19
CA ASN A 345 -3.38 10.42 6.67
C ASN A 345 -4.88 10.15 6.76
N PHE A 346 -5.33 8.96 6.37
CA PHE A 346 -6.73 8.55 6.53
C PHE A 346 -7.11 8.49 8.01
N PHE A 347 -6.29 7.88 8.87
CA PHE A 347 -6.53 7.87 10.32
C PHE A 347 -6.74 9.29 10.89
N ARG A 348 -5.84 10.23 10.55
CA ARG A 348 -5.97 11.64 10.95
C ARG A 348 -7.23 12.29 10.38
N PHE A 349 -7.59 12.00 9.13
CA PHE A 349 -8.82 12.48 8.51
C PHE A 349 -10.06 12.01 9.28
N VAL A 350 -10.16 10.72 9.61
CA VAL A 350 -11.30 10.18 10.37
C VAL A 350 -11.38 10.85 11.75
N MET A 351 -10.26 10.93 12.47
CA MET A 351 -10.17 11.60 13.78
C MET A 351 -10.63 13.07 13.73
N LEU A 352 -10.17 13.83 12.74
CA LEU A 352 -10.54 15.24 12.57
C LEU A 352 -12.03 15.42 12.30
N ASN A 353 -12.66 14.53 11.53
CA ASN A 353 -14.08 14.63 11.23
C ASN A 353 -14.97 14.14 12.38
N LEU A 354 -14.53 13.12 13.13
CA LEU A 354 -15.23 12.69 14.35
C LEU A 354 -15.25 13.79 15.40
N ASN A 355 -14.13 14.48 15.62
CA ASN A 355 -14.03 15.61 16.55
C ASN A 355 -14.89 16.83 16.16
N LYS A 356 -15.36 16.93 14.91
CA LYS A 356 -16.32 17.97 14.50
C LYS A 356 -17.78 17.56 14.71
N THR A 357 -18.02 16.25 14.85
CA THR A 357 -19.36 15.65 14.90
C THR A 357 -19.81 15.38 16.33
N LEU A 358 -18.84 15.13 17.23
CA LEU A 358 -19.00 15.10 18.69
C LEU A 358 -18.93 16.51 19.26
#